data_AF-A0A3S5IXR1-F1
#
_entry.id   AF-A0A3S5IXR1-F1
#
_cell.length_a   1.000
_cell.length_b   1.000
_cell.length_c   1.000
_cell.angle_alpha   90.00
_cell.angle_beta   90.00
_cell.angle_gamma   90.00
#
_symmetry.space_group_name_H-M   'P 1'
#
loop_
_entity.id
_entity.type
_entity.pdbx_description
1 polymer ?
#
loop_
_entity_poly.entity_id
_entity_poly.type
_entity_poly.pdbx_seq_one_letter_code
_entity_poly.pdbx_strand_id
1 'polypeptide(L)' 'MNRLRIGLIVVLDGERLTGIFAERDVLHRLVAEGKSPKETLVSQVMSKEVEMITRQTTVEEAIRAM' A
#
# COMPACT_ATOMS: atom_id res chain seq x y z
N MET A 1 3.99 -5.21 9.58
CA MET A 1 2.79 -5.90 9.03
C MET A 1 2.40 -7.05 9.95
N ASN A 2 3.19 -8.12 10.01
CA ASN A 2 2.84 -9.36 10.72
C ASN A 2 2.54 -9.18 12.22
N ARG A 3 3.29 -8.32 12.93
CA ARG A 3 3.05 -8.06 14.37
C ARG A 3 1.63 -7.55 14.67
N LEU A 4 1.09 -6.72 13.78
CA LEU A 4 -0.26 -6.17 13.91
C LEU A 4 -1.31 -6.96 13.11
N ARG A 5 -0.90 -8.03 12.43
CA ARG A 5 -1.76 -8.86 11.56
C ARG A 5 -2.51 -8.04 10.49
N ILE A 6 -1.79 -7.13 9.83
CA ILE A 6 -2.31 -6.31 8.72
C ILE A 6 -1.57 -6.64 7.42
N GLY A 7 -2.31 -6.73 6.31
CA GLY A 7 -1.75 -7.00 4.97
C GLY A 7 -1.33 -5.76 4.17
N LEU A 8 -1.64 -4.57 4.68
CA LEU A 8 -1.34 -3.28 4.04
C LEU A 8 -1.01 -2.22 5.09
N ILE A 9 -0.08 -1.33 4.75
CA ILE A 9 0.29 -0.14 5.52
C ILE A 9 0.07 1.09 4.63
N VAL A 10 -0.50 2.13 5.23
CA VAL A 10 -0.64 3.45 4.62
C VAL A 10 0.67 4.23 4.79
N VAL A 11 1.16 4.85 3.73
CA VAL A 11 2.38 5.67 3.74
C VAL A 11 1.99 7.14 3.67
N LEU A 12 2.38 7.89 4.70
CA LEU A 12 2.08 9.31 4.83
C LEU A 12 3.36 10.15 4.78
N ASP A 13 3.24 11.36 4.25
CA ASP A 13 4.20 12.45 4.43
C ASP A 13 3.50 13.55 5.24
N GLY A 14 3.79 13.61 6.54
CA GLY A 14 2.95 14.32 7.50
C GLY A 14 1.53 13.75 7.53
N GLU A 15 0.54 14.58 7.20
CA GLU A 15 -0.87 14.17 7.09
C GLU A 15 -1.27 13.77 5.66
N ARG A 16 -0.36 13.94 4.69
CA ARG A 16 -0.66 13.68 3.28
C ARG A 16 -0.48 12.20 2.95
N LEU A 17 -1.51 11.57 2.39
CA LEU A 17 -1.38 10.24 1.79
C LEU A 17 -0.44 10.30 0.59
N THR A 18 0.62 9.48 0.61
CA THR A 18 1.60 9.38 -0.47
C THR A 18 1.65 8.02 -1.14
N GLY A 19 1.10 6.99 -0.50
CA GLY A 19 0.97 5.66 -1.08
C GLY A 19 0.52 4.60 -0.09
N ILE A 20 0.47 3.36 -0.57
CA ILE A 20 0.24 2.15 0.21
C ILE A 20 1.34 1.15 -0.06
N PHE A 21 1.71 0.39 0.97
CA PHE A 21 2.62 -0.74 0.86
C PHE A 21 1.91 -1.98 1.38
N ALA A 22 1.82 -3.02 0.56
CA ALA A 22 1.14 -4.28 0.88
C ALA A 22 2.10 -5.48 0.77
N GLU A 23 1.67 -6.63 1.28
CA GLU A 23 2.45 -7.87 1.19
C GLU A 23 2.79 -8.24 -0.26
N ARG A 24 1.87 -7.99 -1.20
CA ARG A 24 2.11 -8.17 -2.64
C ARG A 24 3.26 -7.31 -3.18
N ASP A 25 3.48 -6.12 -2.61
CA ASP A 25 4.60 -5.25 -3.04
C ASP A 25 5.95 -5.83 -2.58
N VAL A 26 5.99 -6.49 -1.41
CA VAL A 26 7.17 -7.26 -0.97
C VAL A 26 7.48 -8.36 -1.98
N LEU A 27 6.47 -9.14 -2.39
CA LEU A 27 6.67 -10.25 -3.31
C LEU A 27 7.09 -9.79 -4.70
N HIS A 28 6.35 -8.83 -5.28
CA HIS A 28 6.50 -8.48 -6.69
C HIS A 28 7.55 -7.41 -6.96
N ARG A 29 7.73 -6.44 -6.05
CA ARG A 29 8.59 -5.26 -6.30
C ARG A 29 9.90 -5.28 -5.52
N LEU A 30 10.02 -6.16 -4.54
CA LEU A 30 11.25 -6.34 -3.76
C LEU A 30 11.88 -7.69 -4.04
N VAL A 31 11.18 -8.79 -3.74
CA VAL A 31 11.73 -10.16 -3.88
C VAL A 31 11.91 -10.55 -5.34
N ALA A 32 10.87 -10.44 -6.17
CA ALA A 32 10.94 -10.82 -7.58
C ALA A 32 11.94 -9.97 -8.37
N GLU A 33 12.19 -8.73 -7.94
CA GLU A 33 13.19 -7.84 -8.54
C GLU A 33 14.60 -7.98 -7.92
N GLY A 34 14.78 -8.88 -6.94
CA GLY A 34 16.08 -9.13 -6.30
C GLY A 34 16.64 -7.96 -5.49
N LYS A 35 15.78 -7.03 -5.05
CA LYS A 35 16.19 -5.85 -4.30
C LYS A 35 16.46 -6.19 -2.83
N SER A 36 17.48 -5.55 -2.25
CA SER A 36 17.82 -5.70 -0.84
C SER A 36 16.77 -5.01 0.05
N PRO A 37 16.10 -5.73 0.98
CA PRO A 37 15.18 -5.11 1.93
C PRO A 37 15.86 -4.12 2.89
N LYS A 38 17.19 -4.20 3.05
CA LYS A 38 17.95 -3.32 3.94
C LYS A 38 18.29 -1.97 3.30
N GLU A 39 18.31 -1.92 1.97
CA GLU A 39 18.74 -0.74 1.20
C GLU A 39 17.58 -0.08 0.45
N THR A 40 16.48 -0.81 0.26
CA THR A 40 15.32 -0.33 -0.49
C THR A 40 14.35 0.42 0.42
N LEU A 41 14.07 1.67 0.08
CA LEU A 41 13.08 2.48 0.77
C LEU A 41 11.67 2.05 0.36
N VAL A 42 10.72 2.10 1.30
CA VAL A 42 9.30 1.81 1.03
C VAL A 42 8.76 2.71 -0.10
N SER A 43 9.19 3.97 -0.17
CA SER A 43 8.80 4.91 -1.22
C SER A 43 9.17 4.49 -2.65
N GLN A 44 10.12 3.56 -2.80
CA GLN A 44 10.56 3.01 -4.09
C GLN A 44 9.72 1.79 -4.52
N VAL A 45 9.03 1.12 -3.59
CA VAL A 45 8.29 -0.13 -3.86
C VAL A 45 6.80 -0.04 -3.52
N MET A 46 6.34 1.04 -2.90
CA MET A 46 4.92 1.30 -2.61
C MET A 46 4.11 1.65 -3.87
N SER A 47 2.81 1.46 -3.82
CA SER A 47 1.87 1.97 -4.83
C SER A 47 1.48 3.41 -4.46
N LYS A 48 1.70 4.35 -5.40
CA LYS A 48 1.45 5.79 -5.20
C LYS A 48 0.05 6.23 -5.61
N GLU A 49 -0.53 5.53 -6.59
CA GLU A 49 -1.91 5.71 -7.01
C GLU A 49 -2.79 4.85 -6.11
N VAL A 50 -3.58 5.52 -5.27
CA VAL A 50 -4.45 4.89 -4.28
C VAL A 50 -5.86 5.38 -4.53
N GLU A 51 -6.74 4.45 -4.90
CA GLU A 51 -8.16 4.74 -4.95
C GLU A 51 -8.70 4.81 -3.52
N MET A 52 -9.48 5.85 -3.26
CA MET A 52 -10.02 6.15 -1.94
C MET A 52 -11.53 6.33 -2.04
N ILE A 53 -12.23 5.79 -1.05
CA ILE A 53 -13.65 6.02 -0.84
C ILE A 53 -13.86 6.76 0.48
N THR A 54 -15.03 7.38 0.64
CA THR A 54 -15.38 8.14 1.84
C THR A 54 -16.30 7.33 2.75
N ARG A 55 -16.57 7.85 3.95
CA ARG A 55 -17.53 7.22 4.88
C ARG A 55 -18.97 7.27 4.35
N GLN A 56 -19.24 8.10 3.35
CA GLN A 56 -20.53 8.26 2.70
C GLN A 56 -20.72 7.33 1.50
N THR A 57 -19.63 6.72 1.00
CA THR A 57 -19.68 5.79 -0.12
C THR A 57 -20.43 4.52 0.29
N THR A 58 -21.45 4.12 -0.49
CA THR A 58 -22.20 2.90 -0.21
C THR A 58 -21.38 1.66 -0.54
N VAL A 59 -21.82 0.49 -0.06
CA VAL A 59 -21.14 -0.78 -0.36
C VAL A 59 -21.17 -1.07 -1.87
N GLU A 60 -22.27 -0.77 -2.55
CA GLU A 60 -22.42 -0.97 -3.99
C GLU A 60 -21.49 -0.06 -4.79
N GLU A 61 -21.29 1.18 -4.34
CA GLU A 61 -20.33 2.11 -4.93
C GLU A 61 -18.90 1.64 -4.71
N ALA A 62 -18.58 1.16 -3.50
CA ALA A 62 -17.25 0.66 -3.17
C ALA A 62 -16.88 -0.57 -4.02
N ILE A 63 -17.81 -1.51 -4.22
CA ILE A 63 -17.59 -2.69 -5.09
C ILE A 63 -17.31 -2.27 -6.53
N ARG A 64 -17.97 -1.22 -7.04
CA ARG A 64 -17.74 -0.73 -8.40
C ARG A 64 -16.38 -0.03 -8.58
N ALA A 65 -15.77 0.43 -7.49
CA ALA A 65 -14.47 1.09 -7.47
C ALA A 65 -13.30 0.13 -7.18
N MET A 66 -13.54 -1.16 -7.00
CA MET A 66 -12.52 -2.19 -6.77
C MET A 66 -12.23 -2.99 -8.04
#